data_AF-A0A9D5ZGK5-F1
#
_entry.id   AF-A0A9D5ZGK5-F1
#
_cell.length_a   1.000
_cell.length_b   1.000
_cell.length_c   1.000
_cell.angle_alpha   90.00
_cell.angle_beta   90.00
_cell.angle_gamma   90.00
#
_symmetry.space_group_name_H-M   'P 1'
#
loop_
_entity.id
_entity.type
_entity.pdbx_description
1 polymer ?
#
loop_
_entity_poly.entity_id
_entity_poly.type
_entity_poly.pdbx_seq_one_letter_code
_entity_poly.pdbx_strand_id
1 'polypeptide(L)'
;MLSRNRYDGVEGYAVTKVSFHARQQARTGLFPSQDAEDIEQELMLDLLRRLDDFDPGRASRNTFIARVVDRLPHRLSPLCARIRKTQK
;
A
#
# COMPACT_ATOMS: atom_id res chain seq x y z
N MET A 1 16.34 -0.34 -3.58
CA MET A 1 16.20 -1.78 -3.31
C MET A 1 14.90 -2.26 -3.95
N LEU A 2 14.96 -3.36 -4.72
CA LEU A 2 13.77 -4.07 -5.19
C LEU A 2 13.03 -4.60 -3.96
N SER A 3 11.72 -4.35 -3.86
CA SER A 3 10.90 -4.92 -2.79
C SER A 3 10.98 -6.44 -2.85
N ARG A 4 10.98 -7.12 -1.69
CA ARG A 4 10.86 -8.58 -1.62
C ARG A 4 9.46 -9.06 -2.00
N ASN A 5 8.46 -8.17 -2.01
CA ASN A 5 7.10 -8.50 -2.40
C ASN A 5 7.01 -8.74 -3.91
N ARG A 6 6.37 -9.85 -4.27
CA ARG A 6 6.07 -10.19 -5.66
C ARG A 6 4.63 -9.84 -5.94
N TYR A 7 4.41 -8.89 -6.84
CA TYR A 7 3.08 -8.44 -7.24
C TYR A 7 2.77 -8.90 -8.67
N ASP A 8 3.14 -10.14 -8.99
CA ASP A 8 2.87 -10.74 -10.29
C ASP A 8 1.35 -10.71 -10.54
N GLY A 9 0.94 -10.21 -11.72
CA GLY A 9 -0.46 -10.03 -12.08
C GLY A 9 -1.11 -8.72 -11.59
N VAL A 10 -0.41 -7.90 -10.80
CA VAL A 10 -0.84 -6.53 -10.48
C VAL A 10 -0.34 -5.56 -11.54
N GLU A 11 -1.17 -4.57 -11.86
CA GLU A 11 -0.81 -3.52 -12.82
C GLU A 11 0.47 -2.77 -12.41
N GLY A 12 1.42 -2.63 -13.34
CA GLY A 12 2.74 -2.06 -13.04
C GLY A 12 2.70 -0.63 -12.48
N TYR A 13 1.68 0.16 -12.86
CA TYR A 13 1.47 1.49 -12.28
C TYR A 13 1.13 1.41 -10.78
N ALA A 14 0.25 0.49 -10.38
CA ALA A 14 -0.11 0.28 -8.99
C ALA A 14 1.12 -0.11 -8.16
N VAL A 15 1.91 -1.07 -8.65
CA VAL A 15 3.15 -1.51 -7.98
C VAL A 15 4.10 -0.33 -7.77
N THR A 16 4.37 0.44 -8.84
CA THR A 16 5.28 1.59 -8.79
C THR A 16 4.79 2.65 -7.79
N LYS A 17 3.50 2.97 -7.83
CA LYS A 17 2.89 3.99 -6.96
C LYS A 17 2.90 3.55 -5.49
N VAL A 18 2.54 2.29 -5.20
CA VAL A 18 2.56 1.71 -3.85
C VAL A 18 3.98 1.71 -3.29
N SER A 19 4.96 1.18 -4.02
CA SER A 19 6.36 1.14 -3.58
C SER A 19 6.96 2.54 -3.38
N PHE A 20 6.61 3.51 -4.24
CA PHE A 20 7.04 4.90 -4.05
C PHE A 20 6.46 5.48 -2.77
N HIS A 21 5.15 5.34 -2.56
CA HIS A 21 4.46 5.93 -1.42
C HIS A 21 4.88 5.30 -0.09
N ALA A 22 5.13 3.98 -0.08
CA ALA A 22 5.62 3.26 1.10
C ALA A 22 6.99 3.80 1.57
N ARG A 23 7.91 4.04 0.63
CA ARG A 23 9.22 4.63 0.93
C ARG A 23 9.13 6.05 1.46
N GLN A 24 8.20 6.84 0.91
CA GLN A 24 7.96 8.20 1.40
C GLN A 24 7.46 8.17 2.85
N GLN A 25 6.53 7.27 3.17
CA GLN A 25 5.98 7.12 4.52
C GLN A 25 7.02 6.58 5.52
N ALA A 26 7.82 5.58 5.16
CA ALA A 26 8.88 5.04 6.01
C ALA A 26 9.90 6.12 6.43
N ARG A 27 10.15 7.11 5.55
CA ARG A 27 11.04 8.24 5.84
C ARG A 27 10.49 9.27 6.83
N THR A 28 9.17 9.31 7.02
CA THR A 28 8.55 10.28 7.94
C THR A 28 8.76 9.92 9.42
N GLY A 29 9.08 8.66 9.72
CA GLY A 29 9.19 8.16 11.10
C GLY A 29 7.85 8.02 11.83
N LEU A 30 6.72 8.23 11.15
CA LEU A 30 5.37 8.09 11.74
C LEU A 30 5.03 6.65 12.17
N PHE A 31 5.74 5.66 11.61
CA PHE A 31 5.54 4.24 11.86
C PHE A 31 6.83 3.60 12.38
N PRO A 32 7.21 3.82 13.65
CA PRO A 32 8.53 3.44 14.18
C PRO A 32 8.79 1.92 14.21
N SER A 33 7.75 1.08 14.06
CA SER A 33 7.87 -0.38 14.00
C SER A 33 7.70 -0.97 12.60
N GLN A 34 7.37 -0.16 11.60
CA GLN A 34 7.14 -0.61 10.23
C GLN A 34 8.23 -0.09 9.30
N ASP A 35 8.85 -1.01 8.57
CA ASP A 35 9.73 -0.62 7.48
C ASP A 35 8.93 -0.31 6.20
N ALA A 36 9.64 0.06 5.14
CA ALA A 36 8.99 0.34 3.86
C ALA A 36 8.27 -0.89 3.27
N GLU A 37 8.70 -2.11 3.57
CA GLU A 37 8.05 -3.33 3.06
C GLU A 37 6.73 -3.60 3.80
N ASP A 38 6.72 -3.44 5.12
CA ASP A 38 5.51 -3.54 5.95
C ASP A 38 4.43 -2.54 5.46
N ILE A 39 4.84 -1.29 5.20
CA ILE A 39 3.94 -0.25 4.69
C ILE A 39 3.47 -0.57 3.26
N GLU A 40 4.37 -1.10 2.43
CA GLU A 40 4.04 -1.47 1.05
C GLU A 40 2.98 -2.57 0.99
N GLN A 41 3.08 -3.60 1.84
CA GLN A 41 2.11 -4.67 1.93
C GLN A 41 0.73 -4.15 2.34
N GLU A 42 0.67 -3.30 3.36
CA GLU A 42 -0.60 -2.71 3.82
C GLU A 42 -1.26 -1.85 2.74
N LEU A 43 -0.46 -1.05 2.02
CA LEU A 43 -0.93 -0.25 0.88
C LEU A 43 -1.46 -1.12 -0.26
N MET A 44 -0.78 -2.22 -0.59
CA MET A 44 -1.25 -3.14 -1.62
C MET A 44 -2.54 -3.85 -1.20
N LEU A 45 -2.64 -4.31 0.05
CA LEU A 45 -3.83 -5.00 0.54
C LEU A 45 -5.07 -4.10 0.53
N ASP A 46 -4.97 -2.84 0.94
CA ASP A 46 -6.09 -1.90 0.83
C ASP A 46 -6.45 -1.59 -0.62
N LEU A 47 -5.45 -1.45 -1.50
CA LEU A 47 -5.71 -1.26 -2.92
C LEU A 47 -6.49 -2.42 -3.50
N LEU A 48 -6.03 -3.67 -3.30
CA LEU A 48 -6.70 -4.86 -3.81
C LEU A 48 -8.15 -4.98 -3.30
N ARG A 49 -8.38 -4.72 -2.01
CA ARG A 49 -9.74 -4.74 -1.44
C ARG A 49 -10.70 -3.73 -2.06
N ARG A 50 -10.18 -2.64 -2.60
CA ARG A 50 -10.99 -1.56 -3.19
C ARG A 50 -11.05 -1.62 -4.71
N LEU A 51 -10.21 -2.40 -5.36
CA LEU A 51 -10.28 -2.57 -6.81
C LEU A 51 -11.66 -3.08 -7.26
N ASP A 52 -12.35 -3.85 -6.41
CA ASP A 52 -13.73 -4.31 -6.66
C ASP A 52 -14.74 -3.16 -6.73
N ASP A 53 -14.46 -2.02 -6.08
CA ASP A 53 -15.29 -0.81 -6.11
C ASP A 53 -14.94 0.15 -7.27
N PHE A 54 -14.02 -0.24 -8.16
CA PHE A 54 -13.62 0.62 -9.27
C PHE A 54 -14.78 0.86 -10.25
N ASP A 55 -15.14 2.14 -10.40
CA ASP A 55 -16.14 2.59 -11.35
C ASP A 55 -15.50 3.42 -12.48
N PRO A 56 -15.43 2.91 -13.72
CA PRO A 56 -14.85 3.63 -14.84
C PRO A 56 -15.65 4.87 -15.26
N GLY A 57 -16.92 4.97 -14.86
CA GLY A 57 -17.75 6.17 -15.10
C GLY A 57 -17.36 7.36 -14.23
N ARG A 58 -16.60 7.15 -13.15
CA ARG A 58 -16.20 8.20 -12.19
C ARG A 58 -14.77 8.66 -12.34
N ALA A 59 -13.85 7.79 -12.74
CA ALA A 59 -12.43 8.12 -12.89
C ALA A 59 -11.68 7.09 -13.74
N SER A 60 -10.49 7.46 -14.23
CA SER A 60 -9.56 6.50 -14.82
C SER A 60 -9.01 5.53 -13.75
N ARG A 61 -8.58 4.34 -14.18
CA ARG A 61 -7.96 3.33 -13.31
C ARG A 61 -6.74 3.87 -12.57
N ASN A 62 -5.84 4.59 -13.26
CA ASN A 62 -4.68 5.22 -12.64
C ASN A 62 -5.06 6.28 -11.60
N THR A 63 -6.09 7.08 -11.89
CA THR A 63 -6.60 8.08 -10.94
C THR A 63 -7.19 7.41 -9.70
N PHE A 64 -7.95 6.34 -9.88
CA PHE A 64 -8.50 5.54 -8.79
C PHE A 64 -7.38 4.98 -7.90
N ILE A 65 -6.41 4.29 -8.49
CA ILE A 65 -5.23 3.75 -7.80
C ILE A 65 -4.52 4.85 -7.00
N ALA A 66 -4.21 5.97 -7.64
CA ALA A 66 -3.53 7.08 -6.97
C ALA A 66 -4.32 7.60 -5.77
N ARG A 67 -5.64 7.78 -5.91
CA ARG A 67 -6.52 8.26 -4.83
C ARG A 67 -6.60 7.29 -3.67
N VAL A 68 -6.61 5.98 -3.92
CA VAL A 68 -6.62 4.97 -2.87
C VAL A 68 -5.30 4.99 -2.09
N VAL A 69 -4.18 4.90 -2.81
CA VAL A 69 -2.83 4.87 -2.22
C VAL A 69 -2.51 6.15 -1.45
N ASP A 70 -2.88 7.32 -1.98
CA ASP A 70 -2.59 8.61 -1.33
C ASP A 70 -3.46 8.85 -0.08
N ARG A 71 -4.63 8.20 0.04
CA ARG A 71 -5.56 8.39 1.17
C ARG A 71 -5.35 7.42 2.33
N LEU A 72 -4.77 6.24 2.06
CA LEU A 72 -4.59 5.19 3.06
C LEU A 72 -3.65 5.53 4.24
N PRO A 73 -2.55 6.30 4.09
CA PRO A 73 -1.60 6.53 5.19
C PRO A 73 -2.26 7.09 6.47
N HIS A 74 -3.32 7.87 6.33
CA HIS A 74 -4.09 8.40 7.46
C HIS A 74 -4.98 7.37 8.17
N ARG A 75 -5.20 6.20 7.55
CA ARG A 75 -6.12 5.13 8.01
C ARG A 75 -5.42 3.89 8.56
N LEU A 76 -4.09 3.78 8.43
CA LEU A 76 -3.33 2.62 8.93
C LEU A 76 -3.27 2.53 10.47
N SER A 77 -3.76 3.54 11.21
CA SER A 77 -3.68 3.60 12.67
C SER A 77 -4.22 2.38 13.44
N PRO A 78 -5.20 1.57 12.96
CA PRO A 78 -5.65 0.37 13.69
C PRO A 78 -5.07 -0.95 13.15
N LEU A 79 -4.42 -0.98 11.99
CA LEU A 79 -3.92 -2.22 11.37
C LEU A 79 -2.49 -2.56 11.81
N CYS A 80 -1.68 -1.55 12.15
CA CYS A 80 -0.31 -1.72 12.67
C CYS A 80 -0.24 -2.47 14.02
N ALA A 81 -1.38 -2.65 14.71
CA ALA A 81 -1.46 -3.44 15.94
C ALA A 81 -1.46 -4.96 15.67
N ARG A 82 -1.59 -5.39 14.42
CA ARG A 82 -1.78 -6.81 14.08
C ARG A 82 -0.45 -7.51 13.80
N ILE A 83 0.14 -8.01 14.89
CA ILE A 83 0.77 -9.34 14.96
C ILE A 83 1.99 -9.56 14.04
N ARG A 84 3.21 -9.34 14.59
CA ARG A 84 4.32 -10.29 14.38
C ARG A 84 4.30 -11.30 15.53
N LYS A 85 3.37 -12.26 15.50
CA LYS A 85 3.57 -13.53 16.24
C LYS A 85 4.34 -14.46 15.30
N THR A 86 5.42 -15.01 15.84
CA THR A 86 6.09 -16.24 15.41
C THR A 86 6.81 -16.23 14.05
N GLN A 87 8.07 -15.84 14.06
CA GLN A 87 9.14 -16.61 13.43
C GLN A 87 10.13 -16.95 14.55
N LYS A 88 10.14 -18.21 14.97
CA LYS A 88 11.08 -18.80 15.93
C LYS A 88 11.65 -20.05 15.27
#